data_AF-A0A6A5YZM0-F1
#
_entry.id   AF-A0A6A5YZM0-F1
#
_cell.length_a   1.000
_cell.length_b   1.000
_cell.length_c   1.000
_cell.angle_alpha   90.00
_cell.angle_beta   90.00
_cell.angle_gamma   90.00
#
_symmetry.space_group_name_H-M   'P 1'
#
loop_
_entity.id
_entity.type
_entity.pdbx_description
1 polymer ?
#
loop_
_entity_poly.entity_id
_entity_poly.type
_entity_poly.pdbx_seq_one_letter_code
_entity_poly.pdbx_strand_id
1 'polypeptide(L)'
;MSTSPKPKETRRVVEGIFAINKPQWQTSAGVLRDLNTHFDKSPLFAPWLDFTRRNMILSNAKKRNIDNLKVKLGHGGTLDPLATGVLIVGVGKGTKCLQRFLDCTKTYETVVLFGAATDTYDAVGKVVSRAPYEHVTEEVLEKALEQFRGKIMQKPSVFSALKVDGKKMYEYARAGGDIPEVQARPVEVKELKILEWYEPGTHEYEWPKEEIKGVEKVGAQKLMGVKPQDAPLEADDQESRGLKRPRDEEPEEDDTVSNIENLPKKPKTADEPAMSGALPVEQDSEAPQPRATENEANEDRSSTDLSTEPKPKPPAARLRMTVTSGFYVRSLCHDLGLALNSHGLMSSLIRTRQGDYSLASSNPNVLEYADLEAGPETWEPKVQGFLEEFMEKEGWEAEEVEDEESWQANRKERESERQEGDRERSYKGGGKREGKWRGKGGGGHGGGRKFYSKDMSGRDYESRERDR
;
A
#
# COMPACT_ATOMS: atom_id res chain seq x y z
N MET A 1 -30.73 24.49 -50.94
CA MET A 1 -30.64 23.27 -50.13
C MET A 1 -30.24 23.69 -48.74
N SER A 2 -31.20 23.71 -47.81
CA SER A 2 -30.97 24.08 -46.41
C SER A 2 -30.17 22.95 -45.77
N THR A 3 -28.89 23.20 -45.46
CA THR A 3 -28.09 22.26 -44.68
C THR A 3 -28.63 22.30 -43.25
N SER A 4 -29.43 21.30 -42.88
CA SER A 4 -29.79 21.07 -41.48
C SER A 4 -28.51 21.08 -40.65
N PRO A 5 -28.44 21.85 -39.54
CA PRO A 5 -27.31 21.76 -38.64
C PRO A 5 -27.25 20.31 -38.14
N LYS A 6 -26.09 19.68 -38.28
CA LYS A 6 -25.83 18.37 -37.66
C LYS A 6 -26.26 18.47 -36.18
N PRO A 7 -26.98 17.49 -35.63
CA PRO A 7 -27.37 17.53 -34.23
C PRO A 7 -26.11 17.77 -33.40
N LYS A 8 -26.13 18.79 -32.54
CA LYS A 8 -25.05 19.05 -31.58
C LYS A 8 -24.91 17.77 -30.76
N GLU A 9 -23.83 17.02 -30.99
CA GLU A 9 -23.53 15.81 -30.25
C GLU A 9 -23.30 16.24 -28.81
N THR A 10 -24.31 16.05 -27.95
CA THR A 10 -24.27 16.50 -26.56
C THR A 10 -23.25 15.67 -25.82
N ARG A 11 -22.07 16.26 -25.58
CA ARG A 11 -20.97 15.63 -24.85
C ARG A 11 -21.30 15.64 -23.35
N ARG A 12 -21.92 14.57 -22.87
CA ARG A 12 -22.32 14.40 -21.46
C ARG A 12 -21.15 13.92 -20.60
N VAL A 13 -21.03 14.47 -19.40
CA VAL A 13 -20.05 14.03 -18.41
C VAL A 13 -20.62 12.83 -17.64
N VAL A 14 -19.90 11.71 -17.68
CA VAL A 14 -20.19 10.51 -16.87
C VAL A 14 -19.25 10.43 -15.66
N GLU A 15 -19.80 10.18 -14.48
CA GLU A 15 -19.06 10.08 -13.22
C GLU A 15 -19.84 9.29 -12.17
N GLY A 16 -19.14 8.58 -11.28
CA GLY A 16 -19.81 7.64 -10.39
C GLY A 16 -18.89 6.60 -9.78
N ILE A 17 -19.47 5.48 -9.38
CA ILE A 17 -18.76 4.33 -8.79
C ILE A 17 -18.95 3.12 -9.68
N PHE A 18 -17.88 2.37 -9.88
CA PHE A 18 -17.92 1.02 -10.41
C PHE A 18 -16.97 0.11 -9.62
N ALA A 19 -16.98 -1.18 -9.92
CA ALA A 19 -16.04 -2.13 -9.35
C ALA A 19 -15.20 -2.78 -10.45
N ILE A 20 -13.95 -3.10 -10.14
CA ILE A 20 -13.04 -3.87 -11.00
C ILE A 20 -12.52 -5.11 -10.26
N ASN A 21 -12.42 -6.23 -10.94
CA ASN A 21 -11.77 -7.43 -10.44
C ASN A 21 -10.26 -7.23 -10.52
N LYS A 22 -9.63 -6.94 -9.38
CA LYS A 22 -8.20 -6.67 -9.28
C LYS A 22 -7.41 -7.98 -9.54
N PRO A 23 -6.41 -7.97 -10.44
CA PRO A 23 -5.55 -9.12 -10.66
C PRO A 23 -4.53 -9.30 -9.53
N GLN A 24 -3.94 -10.48 -9.45
CA GLN A 24 -2.92 -10.79 -8.45
C GLN A 24 -1.65 -9.95 -8.69
N TRP A 25 -0.91 -9.67 -7.62
CA TRP A 25 0.38 -8.96 -7.61
C TRP A 25 0.36 -7.47 -7.98
N GLN A 26 -0.77 -6.93 -8.40
CA GLN A 26 -0.93 -5.48 -8.55
C GLN A 26 -1.26 -4.80 -7.22
N THR A 27 -0.83 -3.55 -7.02
CA THR A 27 -1.32 -2.74 -5.89
C THR A 27 -2.65 -2.06 -6.27
N SER A 28 -3.54 -1.77 -5.30
CA SER A 28 -4.77 -1.01 -5.61
C SER A 28 -4.49 0.35 -6.28
N ALA A 29 -3.41 1.03 -5.88
CA ALA A 29 -2.98 2.26 -6.53
C ALA A 29 -2.41 2.02 -7.94
N GLY A 30 -1.80 0.87 -8.19
CA GLY A 30 -1.35 0.43 -9.52
C GLY A 30 -2.52 0.32 -10.49
N VAL A 31 -3.59 -0.38 -10.09
CA VAL A 31 -4.83 -0.51 -10.88
C VAL A 31 -5.37 0.87 -11.29
N LEU A 32 -5.38 1.85 -10.38
CA LEU A 32 -5.82 3.21 -10.72
C LEU A 32 -4.91 3.92 -11.73
N ARG A 33 -3.59 3.64 -11.73
CA ARG A 33 -2.67 4.21 -12.74
C ARG A 33 -2.89 3.58 -14.10
N ASP A 34 -3.16 2.29 -14.14
CA ASP A 34 -3.47 1.58 -15.38
C ASP A 34 -4.79 2.10 -15.95
N LEU A 35 -5.84 2.19 -15.12
CA LEU A 35 -7.12 2.79 -15.51
C LEU A 35 -6.96 4.21 -16.05
N ASN A 36 -6.15 5.07 -15.43
CA ASN A 36 -5.87 6.40 -15.98
C ASN A 36 -5.26 6.33 -17.38
N THR A 37 -4.37 5.38 -17.65
CA THR A 37 -3.72 5.22 -18.96
C THR A 37 -4.73 4.90 -20.07
N HIS A 38 -5.81 4.19 -19.74
CA HIS A 38 -6.93 3.92 -20.65
C HIS A 38 -7.93 5.09 -20.69
N PHE A 39 -8.35 5.58 -19.53
CA PHE A 39 -9.43 6.57 -19.39
C PHE A 39 -9.01 7.94 -19.95
N ASP A 40 -7.75 8.35 -19.79
CA ASP A 40 -7.24 9.62 -20.31
C ASP A 40 -7.27 9.69 -21.86
N LYS A 41 -7.33 8.54 -22.54
CA LYS A 41 -7.37 8.42 -24.01
C LYS A 41 -8.76 8.11 -24.57
N SER A 42 -9.69 7.76 -23.68
CA SER A 42 -11.01 7.27 -24.06
C SER A 42 -11.96 8.39 -24.47
N PRO A 43 -12.73 8.22 -25.56
CA PRO A 43 -13.80 9.15 -25.93
C PRO A 43 -14.84 9.33 -24.83
N LEU A 44 -15.09 8.30 -24.01
CA LEU A 44 -16.05 8.33 -22.90
C LEU A 44 -15.73 9.41 -21.87
N PHE A 45 -14.44 9.60 -21.55
CA PHE A 45 -13.99 10.57 -20.54
C PHE A 45 -13.47 11.88 -21.14
N ALA A 46 -13.41 12.01 -22.47
CA ALA A 46 -13.04 13.26 -23.12
C ALA A 46 -13.94 14.45 -22.70
N PRO A 47 -15.30 14.31 -22.58
CA PRO A 47 -16.15 15.36 -22.04
C PRO A 47 -15.76 15.76 -20.60
N TRP A 48 -15.47 14.79 -19.74
CA TRP A 48 -15.05 15.04 -18.35
C TRP A 48 -13.74 15.83 -18.27
N LEU A 49 -12.76 15.46 -19.09
CA LEU A 49 -11.47 16.16 -19.18
C LEU A 49 -11.63 17.59 -19.68
N ASP A 50 -12.44 17.80 -20.72
CA ASP A 50 -12.69 19.13 -21.28
C ASP A 50 -13.43 20.02 -20.28
N PHE A 51 -14.47 19.52 -19.63
CA PHE A 51 -15.18 20.22 -18.57
C PHE A 51 -14.25 20.63 -17.44
N THR A 52 -13.44 19.70 -16.95
CA THR A 52 -12.51 19.95 -15.85
C THR A 52 -11.42 20.94 -16.24
N ARG A 53 -10.87 20.82 -17.46
CA ARG A 53 -9.87 21.76 -18.01
C ARG A 53 -10.43 23.18 -18.08
N ARG A 54 -11.64 23.35 -18.58
CA ARG A 54 -12.31 24.65 -18.68
C ARG A 54 -12.54 25.30 -17.32
N ASN A 55 -12.96 24.52 -16.32
CA ASN A 55 -13.08 25.00 -14.94
C ASN A 55 -11.73 25.40 -14.31
N MET A 56 -10.66 24.66 -14.61
CA MET A 56 -9.30 25.02 -14.19
C MET A 56 -8.84 26.33 -14.82
N ILE A 57 -9.16 26.58 -16.09
CA ILE A 57 -8.86 27.85 -16.76
C ILE A 57 -9.62 29.01 -16.12
N LEU A 58 -10.92 28.85 -15.88
CA LEU A 58 -11.77 29.89 -15.26
C LEU A 58 -11.34 30.23 -13.81
N SER A 59 -10.73 29.28 -13.11
CA SER A 59 -10.18 29.46 -11.77
C SER A 59 -8.71 29.92 -11.74
N ASN A 60 -8.13 30.27 -12.91
CA ASN A 60 -6.73 30.69 -13.04
C ASN A 60 -5.73 29.66 -12.49
N ALA A 61 -6.00 28.37 -12.68
CA ALA A 61 -5.09 27.31 -12.27
C ALA A 61 -3.75 27.40 -13.03
N LYS A 62 -2.66 26.96 -12.38
CA LYS A 62 -1.33 26.96 -12.98
C LYS A 62 -1.32 26.09 -14.25
N LYS A 63 -0.71 26.59 -15.34
CA LYS A 63 -0.59 25.88 -16.63
C LYS A 63 -0.11 24.43 -16.47
N ARG A 64 0.92 24.19 -15.66
CA ARG A 64 1.43 22.84 -15.37
C ARG A 64 0.38 21.85 -14.85
N ASN A 65 -0.64 22.33 -14.12
CA ASN A 65 -1.69 21.46 -13.57
C ASN A 65 -2.73 21.11 -14.65
N ILE A 66 -2.96 22.05 -15.58
CA ILE A 66 -3.83 21.86 -16.73
C ILE A 66 -3.21 20.87 -17.72
N ASP A 67 -1.91 21.02 -17.99
CA ASP A 67 -1.17 20.15 -18.92
C ASP A 67 -1.06 18.70 -18.40
N ASN A 68 -1.07 18.51 -17.08
CA ASN A 68 -1.02 17.19 -16.42
C ASN A 68 -2.41 16.70 -15.93
N LEU A 69 -3.49 17.25 -16.47
CA LEU A 69 -4.85 16.85 -16.09
C LEU A 69 -5.08 15.38 -16.51
N LYS A 70 -5.52 14.59 -15.54
CA LYS A 70 -5.96 13.21 -15.71
C LYS A 70 -7.36 13.02 -15.16
N VAL A 71 -8.03 11.95 -15.59
CA VAL A 71 -9.31 11.56 -15.01
C VAL A 71 -9.16 11.36 -13.51
N LYS A 72 -10.04 11.98 -12.72
CA LYS A 72 -9.94 11.88 -11.26
C LYS A 72 -10.44 10.51 -10.82
N LEU A 73 -9.52 9.67 -10.35
CA LEU A 73 -9.82 8.33 -9.81
C LEU A 73 -9.48 8.21 -8.32
N GLY A 74 -10.23 7.35 -7.63
CA GLY A 74 -9.94 6.92 -6.26
C GLY A 74 -10.49 5.51 -6.01
N HIS A 75 -10.09 4.86 -4.91
CA HIS A 75 -10.57 3.52 -4.58
C HIS A 75 -11.24 3.45 -3.20
N GLY A 76 -12.25 2.59 -3.06
CA GLY A 76 -13.12 2.48 -1.87
C GLY A 76 -12.68 1.43 -0.86
N GLY A 77 -11.37 1.16 -0.77
CA GLY A 77 -10.80 0.15 0.13
C GLY A 77 -9.63 -0.60 -0.49
N THR A 78 -8.46 -0.50 0.14
CA THR A 78 -7.22 -1.15 -0.31
C THR A 78 -7.35 -2.67 -0.29
N LEU A 79 -6.77 -3.33 -1.28
CA LEU A 79 -6.47 -4.76 -1.28
C LEU A 79 -4.96 -4.96 -1.28
N ASP A 80 -4.51 -5.97 -0.55
CA ASP A 80 -3.11 -6.34 -0.53
C ASP A 80 -2.63 -6.75 -1.94
N PRO A 81 -1.34 -6.59 -2.27
CA PRO A 81 -0.84 -6.90 -3.61
C PRO A 81 -1.13 -8.35 -4.03
N LEU A 82 -0.90 -9.32 -3.14
CA LEU A 82 -1.17 -10.74 -3.38
C LEU A 82 -2.66 -11.09 -3.52
N ALA A 83 -3.57 -10.18 -3.11
CA ALA A 83 -5.00 -10.44 -3.08
C ALA A 83 -5.66 -10.12 -4.42
N THR A 84 -6.72 -10.83 -4.77
CA THR A 84 -7.53 -10.55 -5.97
C THR A 84 -8.95 -10.16 -5.59
N GLY A 85 -9.77 -9.81 -6.59
CA GLY A 85 -11.20 -9.62 -6.43
C GLY A 85 -11.66 -8.17 -6.43
N VAL A 86 -12.87 -7.94 -5.91
CA VAL A 86 -13.62 -6.68 -6.06
C VAL A 86 -12.83 -5.50 -5.51
N LEU A 87 -12.50 -4.52 -6.36
CA LEU A 87 -11.96 -3.22 -5.97
C LEU A 87 -12.92 -2.12 -6.43
N ILE A 88 -13.50 -1.40 -5.47
CA ILE A 88 -14.38 -0.26 -5.75
C ILE A 88 -13.54 0.91 -6.28
N VAL A 89 -13.93 1.48 -7.41
CA VAL A 89 -13.30 2.62 -8.06
C VAL A 89 -14.32 3.74 -8.20
N GLY A 90 -13.93 4.94 -7.79
CA GLY A 90 -14.72 6.16 -7.98
C GLY A 90 -14.10 7.05 -9.04
N VAL A 91 -14.95 7.58 -9.91
CA VAL A 91 -14.59 8.50 -11.00
C VAL A 91 -15.21 9.86 -10.72
N GLY A 92 -14.45 10.94 -10.85
CA GLY A 92 -14.97 12.31 -10.73
C GLY A 92 -15.60 12.60 -9.35
N LYS A 93 -16.85 13.06 -9.32
CA LYS A 93 -17.67 13.26 -8.11
C LYS A 93 -17.92 11.94 -7.36
N GLY A 94 -17.89 10.80 -8.04
CA GLY A 94 -17.97 9.47 -7.42
C GLY A 94 -16.88 9.24 -6.38
N THR A 95 -15.71 9.88 -6.50
CA THR A 95 -14.66 9.83 -5.47
C THR A 95 -15.13 10.31 -4.08
N LYS A 96 -16.17 11.14 -4.01
CA LYS A 96 -16.76 11.60 -2.74
C LYS A 96 -17.65 10.54 -2.08
N CYS A 97 -18.10 9.54 -2.83
CA CYS A 97 -18.96 8.46 -2.32
C CYS A 97 -18.16 7.26 -1.77
N LEU A 98 -16.83 7.25 -1.96
CA LEU A 98 -15.95 6.13 -1.58
C LEU A 98 -16.00 5.78 -0.10
N GLN A 99 -16.27 6.75 0.78
CA GLN A 99 -16.40 6.51 2.22
C GLN A 99 -17.49 5.49 2.55
N ARG A 100 -18.63 5.51 1.83
CA ARG A 100 -19.74 4.56 2.02
C ARG A 100 -19.30 3.10 1.78
N PHE A 101 -18.33 2.89 0.90
CA PHE A 101 -17.79 1.57 0.57
C PHE A 101 -16.69 1.12 1.52
N LEU A 102 -16.03 2.05 2.21
CA LEU A 102 -15.11 1.71 3.28
C LEU A 102 -15.88 1.10 4.45
N ASP A 103 -17.06 1.63 4.77
CA ASP A 103 -17.87 1.23 5.93
C ASP A 103 -18.81 0.02 5.68
N CYS A 104 -18.95 -0.42 4.42
CA CYS A 104 -19.79 -1.57 4.09
C CYS A 104 -19.18 -2.92 4.54
N THR A 105 -20.00 -3.98 4.47
CA THR A 105 -19.50 -5.35 4.69
C THR A 105 -18.73 -5.86 3.47
N LYS A 106 -17.76 -6.73 3.74
CA LYS A 106 -16.90 -7.35 2.74
C LYS A 106 -16.91 -8.86 2.94
N THR A 107 -16.90 -9.62 1.85
CA THR A 107 -16.75 -11.07 1.90
C THR A 107 -15.42 -11.46 1.28
N TYR A 108 -14.71 -12.32 1.99
CA TYR A 108 -13.41 -12.83 1.58
C TYR A 108 -13.42 -14.35 1.55
N GLU A 109 -12.65 -14.89 0.61
CA GLU A 109 -12.20 -16.27 0.62
C GLU A 109 -10.68 -16.26 0.73
N THR A 110 -10.14 -17.02 1.67
CA THR A 110 -8.70 -17.03 1.96
C THR A 110 -8.23 -18.44 2.23
N VAL A 111 -6.98 -18.73 1.88
CA VAL A 111 -6.33 -19.96 2.34
C VAL A 111 -5.36 -19.62 3.46
N VAL A 112 -5.56 -20.24 4.61
CA VAL A 112 -4.59 -20.25 5.71
C VAL A 112 -3.71 -21.49 5.61
N LEU A 113 -2.40 -21.31 5.79
CA LEU A 113 -1.40 -22.36 5.82
C LEU A 113 -0.76 -22.41 7.21
N PHE A 114 -0.77 -23.57 7.85
CA PHE A 114 -0.28 -23.74 9.22
C PHE A 114 1.21 -24.11 9.27
N GLY A 115 1.80 -24.09 10.47
CA GLY A 115 3.17 -24.53 10.73
C GLY A 115 4.26 -23.46 10.60
N ALA A 116 3.93 -22.26 10.10
CA ALA A 116 4.88 -21.14 10.02
C ALA A 116 4.20 -19.78 10.28
N ALA A 117 4.95 -18.87 10.90
CA ALA A 117 4.60 -17.46 11.01
C ALA A 117 5.55 -16.62 10.16
N THR A 118 5.01 -15.62 9.47
CA THR A 118 5.77 -14.67 8.67
C THR A 118 5.64 -13.27 9.23
N ASP A 119 6.58 -12.38 8.88
CA ASP A 119 6.54 -10.99 9.32
C ASP A 119 5.29 -10.26 8.79
N THR A 120 4.96 -10.40 7.52
CA THR A 120 3.79 -9.74 6.90
C THR A 120 2.45 -10.44 7.16
N TYR A 121 2.46 -11.60 7.84
CA TYR A 121 1.32 -12.52 8.03
C TYR A 121 0.75 -13.10 6.73
N ASP A 122 1.49 -13.01 5.62
CA ASP A 122 1.15 -13.62 4.34
C ASP A 122 2.35 -14.38 3.74
N ALA A 123 2.11 -15.07 2.62
CA ALA A 123 3.11 -15.85 1.90
C ALA A 123 4.15 -15.02 1.13
N VAL A 124 4.06 -13.68 1.16
CA VAL A 124 5.05 -12.78 0.52
C VAL A 124 6.17 -12.41 1.50
N GLY A 125 5.89 -12.49 2.80
CA GLY A 125 6.83 -12.18 3.85
C GLY A 125 7.94 -13.20 4.02
N LYS A 126 8.72 -13.00 5.08
CA LYS A 126 9.80 -13.89 5.49
C LYS A 126 9.38 -14.70 6.71
N VAL A 127 9.78 -15.97 6.75
CA VAL A 127 9.51 -16.85 7.89
C VAL A 127 10.24 -16.34 9.13
N VAL A 128 9.50 -16.19 10.22
CA VAL A 128 9.98 -15.72 11.53
C VAL A 128 10.06 -16.87 12.53
N SER A 129 9.09 -17.78 12.50
CA SER A 129 9.08 -18.98 13.34
C SER A 129 8.32 -20.11 12.65
N ARG A 130 8.65 -21.34 13.04
CA ARG A 130 7.95 -22.56 12.65
C ARG A 130 7.45 -23.26 13.90
N ALA A 131 6.34 -23.97 13.80
CA ALA A 131 5.77 -24.73 14.90
C ALA A 131 5.23 -26.09 14.40
N PRO A 132 5.10 -27.10 15.29
CA PRO A 132 4.44 -28.36 14.95
C PRO A 132 3.03 -28.14 14.41
N TYR A 133 2.59 -29.03 13.53
CA TYR A 133 1.28 -28.91 12.85
C TYR A 133 0.54 -30.24 12.75
N GLU A 134 1.10 -31.33 13.26
CA GLU A 134 0.55 -32.67 13.21
C GLU A 134 -0.76 -32.79 14.01
N HIS A 135 -0.94 -31.94 15.02
CA HIS A 135 -2.16 -31.89 15.84
C HIS A 135 -3.29 -31.06 15.24
N VAL A 136 -3.06 -30.38 14.10
CA VAL A 136 -4.07 -29.52 13.48
C VAL A 136 -4.95 -30.37 12.57
N THR A 137 -6.19 -30.60 13.02
CA THR A 137 -7.23 -31.29 12.23
C THR A 137 -8.39 -30.34 11.92
N GLU A 138 -9.26 -30.74 10.99
CA GLU A 138 -10.46 -29.97 10.63
C GLU A 138 -11.36 -29.71 11.85
N GLU A 139 -11.53 -30.69 12.74
CA GLU A 139 -12.38 -30.55 13.93
C GLU A 139 -11.79 -29.58 14.96
N VAL A 140 -10.46 -29.60 15.12
CA VAL A 140 -9.76 -28.67 16.02
C VAL A 140 -9.83 -27.25 15.45
N LEU A 141 -9.67 -27.12 14.13
CA LEU A 141 -9.83 -25.86 13.42
C LEU A 141 -11.25 -25.29 13.59
N GLU A 142 -12.30 -26.07 13.36
CA GLU A 142 -13.68 -25.60 13.48
C GLU A 142 -13.99 -25.09 14.90
N LYS A 143 -13.51 -25.79 15.93
CA LYS A 143 -13.61 -25.33 17.32
C LYS A 143 -12.86 -24.01 17.55
N ALA A 144 -11.65 -23.88 16.99
CA ALA A 144 -10.86 -22.66 17.12
C ALA A 144 -11.51 -21.46 16.40
N LEU A 145 -12.29 -21.67 15.34
CA LEU A 145 -13.00 -20.61 14.62
C LEU A 145 -14.14 -19.98 15.45
N GLU A 146 -14.68 -20.68 16.45
CA GLU A 146 -15.78 -20.18 17.29
C GLU A 146 -15.44 -18.86 17.99
N GLN A 147 -14.20 -18.73 18.48
CA GLN A 147 -13.75 -17.50 19.18
C GLN A 147 -13.56 -16.29 18.25
N PHE A 148 -13.53 -16.52 16.93
CA PHE A 148 -13.37 -15.47 15.92
C PHE A 148 -14.70 -15.07 15.26
N ARG A 149 -15.83 -15.66 15.69
CA ARG A 149 -17.17 -15.29 15.22
C ARG A 149 -17.74 -14.16 16.08
N GLY A 150 -18.52 -13.26 15.46
CA GLY A 150 -19.17 -12.15 16.16
C GLY A 150 -18.25 -10.94 16.38
N LYS A 151 -18.46 -10.22 17.48
CA LYS A 151 -17.72 -8.99 17.81
C LYS A 151 -16.42 -9.35 18.53
N ILE A 152 -15.29 -9.02 17.91
CA ILE A 152 -13.97 -9.34 18.43
C ILE A 152 -13.06 -8.11 18.42
N MET A 153 -11.98 -8.17 19.18
CA MET A 153 -10.92 -7.16 19.17
C MET A 153 -9.75 -7.70 18.36
N GLN A 154 -9.39 -7.02 17.28
CA GLN A 154 -8.30 -7.44 16.40
C GLN A 154 -7.14 -6.47 16.46
N LYS A 155 -5.92 -7.00 16.59
CA LYS A 155 -4.68 -6.22 16.43
C LYS A 155 -4.26 -6.24 14.96
N PRO A 156 -4.17 -5.08 14.29
CA PRO A 156 -3.58 -5.01 12.96
C PRO A 156 -2.16 -5.56 12.94
N SER A 157 -1.75 -6.17 11.82
CA SER A 157 -0.36 -6.58 11.61
C SER A 157 0.59 -5.41 11.83
N VAL A 158 1.72 -5.68 12.51
CA VAL A 158 2.73 -4.65 12.76
C VAL A 158 3.46 -4.25 11.48
N PHE A 159 3.36 -5.04 10.41
CA PHE A 159 3.89 -4.71 9.08
C PHE A 159 2.84 -4.04 8.17
N SER A 160 1.70 -3.64 8.74
CA SER A 160 0.70 -2.85 8.02
C SER A 160 1.21 -1.44 7.70
N ALA A 161 0.53 -0.77 6.76
CA ALA A 161 0.81 0.63 6.38
C ALA A 161 0.50 1.65 7.49
N LEU A 162 0.21 1.21 8.72
CA LEU A 162 0.02 2.08 9.87
C LEU A 162 1.34 2.80 10.15
N LYS A 163 1.30 4.13 10.03
CA LYS A 163 2.38 5.00 10.47
C LYS A 163 2.15 5.34 11.93
N VAL A 164 3.17 5.13 12.76
CA VAL A 164 3.19 5.67 14.12
C VAL A 164 4.28 6.74 14.15
N ASP A 165 3.88 7.97 14.50
CA ASP A 165 4.74 9.16 14.48
C ASP A 165 5.42 9.44 13.12
N GLY A 166 4.72 9.13 12.02
CA GLY A 166 5.18 9.42 10.66
C GLY A 166 6.17 8.41 10.07
N LYS A 167 6.72 7.49 10.87
CA LYS A 167 7.60 6.38 10.44
C LYS A 167 6.80 5.08 10.26
N LYS A 168 7.29 4.16 9.43
CA LYS A 168 6.64 2.85 9.22
C LYS A 168 7.07 1.89 10.33
N MET A 169 6.15 1.05 10.78
CA MET A 169 6.37 0.18 11.95
C MET A 169 7.55 -0.80 11.82
N TYR A 170 7.83 -1.35 10.63
CA TYR A 170 8.99 -2.23 10.44
C TYR A 170 10.34 -1.52 10.64
N GLU A 171 10.38 -0.18 10.47
CA GLU A 171 11.60 0.61 10.65
C GLU A 171 11.99 0.66 12.14
N TYR A 172 11.00 0.61 13.04
CA TYR A 172 11.23 0.50 14.48
C TYR A 172 11.72 -0.90 14.88
N ALA A 173 11.18 -1.96 14.27
CA ALA A 173 11.60 -3.33 14.53
C ALA A 173 13.07 -3.60 14.16
N ARG A 174 13.57 -2.98 13.08
CA ARG A 174 15.00 -3.05 12.68
C ARG A 174 15.93 -2.21 13.54
N ALA A 175 15.44 -1.09 14.06
CA ALA A 175 16.24 -0.18 14.90
C ALA A 175 16.44 -0.72 16.33
N GLY A 176 15.78 -1.82 16.70
CA GLY A 176 15.88 -2.41 18.05
C GLY A 176 15.31 -1.53 19.17
N GLY A 177 14.59 -0.45 18.82
CA GLY A 177 13.96 0.45 19.79
C GLY A 177 12.58 -0.02 20.25
N ASP A 178 12.02 0.64 21.26
CA ASP A 178 10.67 0.36 21.75
C ASP A 178 9.64 0.52 20.63
N ILE A 179 9.04 -0.61 20.24
CA ILE A 179 8.06 -0.65 19.16
C ILE A 179 6.73 -0.16 19.74
N PRO A 180 6.10 0.88 19.15
CA PRO A 180 4.83 1.38 19.64
C PRO A 180 3.75 0.28 19.67
N GLU A 181 3.04 0.14 20.78
CA GLU A 181 2.01 -0.88 20.91
C GLU A 181 0.82 -0.57 19.98
N VAL A 182 0.52 -1.49 19.06
CA VAL A 182 -0.65 -1.37 18.18
C VAL A 182 -1.91 -1.70 18.98
N GLN A 183 -2.74 -0.68 19.20
CA GLN A 183 -4.03 -0.86 19.89
C GLN A 183 -4.98 -1.75 19.07
N ALA A 184 -5.62 -2.69 19.76
CA ALA A 184 -6.64 -3.54 19.17
C ALA A 184 -7.88 -2.71 18.79
N ARG A 185 -8.52 -3.06 17.68
CA ARG A 185 -9.71 -2.37 17.17
C ARG A 185 -10.92 -3.31 17.18
N PRO A 186 -12.13 -2.81 17.50
CA PRO A 186 -13.33 -3.60 17.43
C PRO A 186 -13.68 -3.88 15.98
N VAL A 187 -13.92 -5.16 15.67
CA VAL A 187 -14.37 -5.64 14.36
C VAL A 187 -15.47 -6.67 14.56
N GLU A 188 -16.28 -6.90 13.53
CA GLU A 188 -17.36 -7.88 13.58
C GLU A 188 -17.27 -8.86 12.41
N VAL A 189 -17.30 -10.14 12.74
CA VAL A 189 -17.33 -11.27 11.82
C VAL A 189 -18.75 -11.83 11.81
N LYS A 190 -19.50 -11.51 10.75
CA LYS A 190 -20.90 -11.92 10.61
C LYS A 190 -21.04 -13.38 10.23
N GLU A 191 -20.10 -13.89 9.46
CA GLU A 191 -20.06 -15.27 9.00
C GLU A 191 -18.60 -15.69 8.87
N LEU A 192 -18.28 -16.91 9.31
CA LEU A 192 -16.97 -17.54 9.17
C LEU A 192 -17.15 -19.05 9.06
N LYS A 193 -16.75 -19.61 7.92
CA LYS A 193 -16.95 -21.02 7.57
C LYS A 193 -15.70 -21.59 6.92
N ILE A 194 -15.43 -22.87 7.17
CA ILE A 194 -14.50 -23.66 6.36
C ILE A 194 -15.23 -24.00 5.05
N LEU A 195 -14.57 -23.72 3.92
CA LEU A 195 -15.03 -24.15 2.59
C LEU A 195 -14.34 -25.44 2.17
N GLU A 196 -13.07 -25.59 2.49
CA GLU A 196 -12.27 -26.74 2.10
C GLU A 196 -11.15 -26.95 3.12
N TRP A 197 -10.98 -28.20 3.54
CA TRP A 197 -9.85 -28.65 4.35
C TRP A 197 -8.86 -29.36 3.44
N TYR A 198 -7.57 -29.09 3.62
CA TYR A 198 -6.51 -29.77 2.89
C TYR A 198 -5.61 -30.51 3.87
N GLU A 199 -5.59 -31.84 3.73
CA GLU A 199 -4.69 -32.69 4.49
C GLU A 199 -3.23 -32.42 4.13
N PRO A 200 -2.29 -32.69 5.06
CA PRO A 200 -0.86 -32.56 4.80
C PRO A 200 -0.44 -33.24 3.49
N GLY A 201 0.20 -32.49 2.59
CA GLY A 201 0.68 -33.00 1.29
C GLY A 201 -0.33 -32.98 0.14
N THR A 202 -1.60 -32.63 0.36
CA THR A 202 -2.65 -32.66 -0.68
C THR A 202 -2.75 -31.38 -1.53
N HIS A 203 -1.99 -30.34 -1.21
CA HIS A 203 -2.11 -29.03 -1.84
C HIS A 203 -0.76 -28.45 -2.30
N GLU A 204 -0.81 -27.39 -3.11
CA GLU A 204 0.38 -26.75 -3.68
C GLU A 204 0.95 -25.61 -2.83
N TYR A 205 0.22 -25.09 -1.84
CA TYR A 205 0.68 -24.00 -0.99
C TYR A 205 1.98 -24.34 -0.23
N GLU A 206 2.89 -23.38 -0.18
CA GLU A 206 4.22 -23.51 0.43
C GLU A 206 4.52 -22.33 1.33
N TRP A 207 5.36 -22.55 2.34
CA TRP A 207 5.91 -21.46 3.13
C TRP A 207 6.89 -20.63 2.29
N PRO A 208 7.08 -19.35 2.62
CA PRO A 208 8.11 -18.54 1.99
C PRO A 208 9.51 -19.15 2.16
N LYS A 209 10.35 -19.02 1.14
CA LYS A 209 11.73 -19.56 1.15
C LYS A 209 12.70 -18.70 1.97
N GLU A 210 12.38 -17.42 2.14
CA GLU A 210 13.23 -16.49 2.89
C GLU A 210 12.89 -16.54 4.38
N GLU A 211 13.92 -16.60 5.22
CA GLU A 211 13.78 -16.54 6.68
C GLU A 211 14.47 -15.30 7.23
N ILE A 212 13.91 -14.75 8.32
CA ILE A 212 14.58 -13.69 9.08
C ILE A 212 15.71 -14.32 9.92
N LYS A 213 16.90 -13.75 9.82
CA LYS A 213 18.12 -14.24 10.51
C LYS A 213 18.50 -13.34 11.69
N GLY A 214 19.15 -13.93 12.69
CA GLY A 214 19.81 -13.21 13.77
C GLY A 214 18.88 -12.41 14.70
N VAL A 215 19.33 -11.23 15.11
CA VAL A 215 18.68 -10.37 16.13
C VAL A 215 17.29 -9.91 15.70
N GLU A 216 17.07 -9.72 14.39
CA GLU A 216 15.77 -9.33 13.83
C GLU A 216 14.69 -10.39 14.07
N LYS A 217 15.06 -11.67 14.13
CA LYS A 217 14.14 -12.80 14.38
C LYS A 217 13.57 -12.74 15.79
N VAL A 218 14.42 -12.49 16.79
CA VAL A 218 14.01 -12.42 18.20
C VAL A 218 13.08 -11.24 18.44
N GLY A 219 13.39 -10.08 17.85
CA GLY A 219 12.52 -8.90 17.89
C GLY A 219 11.16 -9.14 17.24
N ALA A 220 11.15 -9.75 16.04
CA ALA A 220 9.92 -10.08 15.33
C ALA A 220 9.06 -11.11 16.08
N GLN A 221 9.64 -12.17 16.64
CA GLN A 221 8.91 -13.16 17.43
C GLN A 221 8.21 -12.54 18.65
N LYS A 222 8.93 -11.70 19.39
CA LYS A 222 8.38 -10.98 20.55
C LYS A 222 7.20 -10.09 20.16
N LEU A 223 7.33 -9.41 19.02
CA LEU A 223 6.30 -8.51 18.49
C LEU A 223 5.03 -9.24 18.05
N MET A 224 5.19 -10.43 17.49
CA MET A 224 4.10 -11.26 16.98
C MET A 224 3.43 -12.11 18.08
N GLY A 225 3.86 -11.99 19.35
CA GLY A 225 3.31 -12.78 20.44
C GLY A 225 3.61 -14.28 20.33
N VAL A 226 4.62 -14.63 19.54
CA VAL A 226 5.12 -16.00 19.43
C VAL A 226 5.85 -16.35 20.73
N LYS A 227 5.32 -17.31 21.50
CA LYS A 227 5.98 -17.78 22.72
C LYS A 227 7.28 -18.50 22.33
N PRO A 228 8.42 -18.20 22.97
CA PRO A 228 9.65 -18.96 22.76
C PRO A 228 9.56 -20.29 23.53
N GLN A 229 9.00 -21.35 22.93
CA GLN A 229 9.08 -22.72 23.45
C GLN A 229 9.28 -23.74 22.31
N ASP A 230 10.28 -24.61 22.49
CA ASP A 230 10.60 -25.87 21.82
C ASP A 230 11.13 -25.86 20.37
N ALA A 231 12.09 -24.97 20.07
CA ALA A 231 13.09 -25.29 19.03
C ALA A 231 14.16 -26.19 19.68
N PRO A 232 14.57 -27.32 19.06
CA PRO A 232 15.84 -27.94 19.41
C PRO A 232 16.91 -26.87 19.32
N LEU A 233 17.75 -26.78 20.35
CA LEU A 233 18.97 -25.97 20.32
C LEU A 233 19.83 -26.49 19.16
N GLU A 234 19.69 -25.89 17.98
CA GLU A 234 20.68 -26.08 16.93
C GLU A 234 22.00 -25.48 17.42
N ALA A 235 23.04 -26.30 17.32
CA ALA A 235 24.35 -26.06 17.88
C ALA A 235 24.93 -24.72 17.42
N ASP A 236 25.59 -24.08 18.39
CA ASP A 236 26.39 -22.88 18.29
C ASP A 236 27.36 -22.96 17.09
N ASP A 237 27.08 -22.22 16.00
CA ASP A 237 28.06 -21.95 14.94
C ASP A 237 29.05 -20.90 15.46
N GLN A 238 29.98 -21.41 16.27
CA GLN A 238 31.03 -20.64 16.90
C GLN A 238 32.25 -20.63 15.98
N GLU A 239 32.30 -19.73 15.00
CA GLU A 239 33.53 -19.45 14.25
C GLU A 239 33.83 -17.95 14.07
N SER A 240 35.09 -17.62 14.34
CA SER A 240 35.80 -16.34 14.22
C SER A 240 35.65 -15.29 15.34
N ARG A 241 36.12 -15.67 16.54
CA ARG A 241 36.78 -14.70 17.44
C ARG A 241 38.07 -14.19 16.79
N GLY A 242 38.00 -13.07 16.08
CA GLY A 242 39.16 -12.29 15.66
C GLY A 242 39.51 -11.22 16.69
N LEU A 243 40.56 -11.44 17.48
CA LEU A 243 41.14 -10.47 18.41
C LEU A 243 41.47 -9.14 17.71
N LYS A 244 41.01 -8.01 18.27
CA LYS A 244 41.73 -6.73 18.18
C LYS A 244 41.83 -6.07 19.55
N ARG A 245 43.07 -5.64 19.84
CA ARG A 245 43.66 -5.19 21.10
C ARG A 245 43.03 -3.90 21.67
N PRO A 246 43.18 -3.63 22.98
CA PRO A 246 42.71 -2.38 23.60
C PRO A 246 43.57 -1.19 23.17
N ARG A 247 42.94 -0.01 23.16
CA ARG A 247 43.55 1.30 22.90
C ARG A 247 43.67 2.02 24.24
N ASP A 248 44.90 2.36 24.63
CA ASP A 248 45.20 3.22 25.78
C ASP A 248 45.06 4.72 25.42
N GLU A 249 44.96 5.52 26.49
CA GLU A 249 44.41 6.88 26.65
C GLU A 249 45.29 8.05 26.16
N GLU A 250 44.62 9.10 25.62
CA GLU A 250 44.77 10.59 25.76
C GLU A 250 46.15 11.31 25.80
N PRO A 251 46.29 12.66 25.52
CA PRO A 251 45.28 13.74 25.63
C PRO A 251 45.25 14.80 24.51
N GLU A 252 44.37 15.78 24.72
CA GLU A 252 44.03 16.99 23.94
C GLU A 252 45.22 17.89 23.54
N GLU A 253 45.09 18.60 22.41
CA GLU A 253 45.44 20.02 22.31
C GLU A 253 44.96 20.67 21.00
N ASP A 254 44.94 22.00 21.08
CA ASP A 254 44.13 23.00 20.41
C ASP A 254 44.59 23.39 18.98
N ASP A 255 43.69 24.09 18.31
CA ASP A 255 43.95 25.29 17.50
C ASP A 255 44.20 25.25 15.97
N THR A 256 43.42 26.15 15.36
CA THR A 256 43.63 26.94 14.12
C THR A 256 43.36 26.39 12.71
N VAL A 257 42.53 27.18 12.03
CA VAL A 257 42.15 27.18 10.62
C VAL A 257 43.20 27.94 9.78
N SER A 258 43.53 27.45 8.58
CA SER A 258 43.83 28.36 7.46
C SER A 258 43.63 27.70 6.08
N ASN A 259 42.68 28.27 5.32
CA ASN A 259 42.65 28.53 3.88
C ASN A 259 43.18 27.48 2.89
N ILE A 260 42.33 27.13 1.91
CA ILE A 260 42.56 27.40 0.47
C ILE A 260 41.21 27.51 -0.24
N GLU A 261 40.90 28.71 -0.74
CA GLU A 261 39.98 28.93 -1.86
C GLU A 261 40.75 28.72 -3.17
N ASN A 262 40.13 28.03 -4.14
CA ASN A 262 39.98 28.50 -5.53
C ASN A 262 39.19 27.48 -6.38
N LEU A 263 37.95 27.85 -6.71
CA LEU A 263 37.16 27.35 -7.86
C LEU A 263 37.76 27.91 -9.18
N PRO A 264 37.45 27.42 -10.43
CA PRO A 264 36.10 27.04 -10.87
C PRO A 264 35.89 26.01 -12.05
N LYS A 265 34.63 25.51 -12.09
CA LYS A 265 33.70 25.26 -13.25
C LYS A 265 33.99 24.22 -14.38
N LYS A 266 33.19 23.12 -14.33
CA LYS A 266 32.19 22.55 -15.30
C LYS A 266 32.55 22.42 -16.81
N PRO A 267 31.97 21.47 -17.62
CA PRO A 267 30.64 20.83 -17.47
C PRO A 267 30.52 19.33 -17.88
N LYS A 268 29.27 18.85 -17.85
CA LYS A 268 28.71 17.51 -18.15
C LYS A 268 28.46 17.26 -19.65
N THR A 269 28.42 15.98 -20.04
CA THR A 269 27.46 15.31 -20.97
C THR A 269 27.50 13.80 -20.62
N ALA A 270 26.43 13.11 -20.19
CA ALA A 270 25.25 12.61 -20.90
C ALA A 270 25.60 11.63 -22.05
N ASP A 271 25.50 10.32 -21.79
CA ASP A 271 24.69 9.34 -22.55
C ASP A 271 24.87 7.90 -21.98
N GLU A 272 23.80 7.11 -22.14
CA GLU A 272 23.50 5.76 -21.62
C GLU A 272 24.32 4.60 -22.30
N PRO A 273 23.91 3.30 -22.34
CA PRO A 273 23.48 2.31 -21.33
C PRO A 273 24.23 0.94 -21.43
N ALA A 274 23.79 -0.03 -20.59
CA ALA A 274 23.61 -1.48 -20.85
C ALA A 274 24.75 -2.52 -20.67
N MET A 275 24.44 -3.47 -19.77
CA MET A 275 24.49 -4.94 -19.88
C MET A 275 25.80 -5.75 -19.92
N SER A 276 25.81 -6.73 -19.00
CA SER A 276 26.27 -8.13 -19.14
C SER A 276 27.78 -8.44 -19.21
N GLY A 277 28.16 -9.53 -18.54
CA GLY A 277 29.53 -10.07 -18.57
C GLY A 277 29.67 -11.40 -17.83
N ALA A 278 29.23 -12.48 -18.49
CA ALA A 278 29.66 -13.85 -18.20
C ALA A 278 31.12 -14.06 -18.65
N LEU A 279 31.84 -14.97 -17.99
CA LEU A 279 33.24 -15.31 -18.28
C LEU A 279 33.37 -16.74 -18.87
N PRO A 280 34.30 -16.97 -19.82
CA PRO A 280 34.50 -18.24 -20.53
C PRO A 280 35.75 -19.00 -20.07
N VAL A 281 35.84 -20.31 -20.34
CA VAL A 281 37.12 -21.04 -20.50
C VAL A 281 36.97 -22.18 -21.53
N GLU A 282 38.00 -22.33 -22.37
CA GLU A 282 38.11 -23.15 -23.59
C GLU A 282 38.46 -24.64 -23.38
N GLN A 283 38.36 -25.39 -24.48
CA GLN A 283 38.54 -26.83 -24.67
C GLN A 283 40.02 -27.24 -24.86
N ASP A 284 40.33 -28.50 -24.53
CA ASP A 284 41.29 -29.35 -25.26
C ASP A 284 40.96 -30.84 -25.08
N SER A 285 41.43 -31.65 -26.02
CA SER A 285 40.85 -32.91 -26.52
C SER A 285 41.51 -34.26 -26.10
N GLU A 286 40.74 -35.33 -26.34
CA GLU A 286 41.11 -36.74 -26.67
C GLU A 286 41.49 -37.79 -25.59
N ALA A 287 40.93 -39.01 -25.79
CA ALA A 287 40.93 -40.21 -24.93
C ALA A 287 42.12 -41.17 -25.22
N PRO A 288 42.43 -42.20 -24.38
CA PRO A 288 41.69 -43.50 -24.41
C PRO A 288 41.64 -44.29 -23.05
N GLN A 289 40.73 -45.28 -22.94
CA GLN A 289 40.70 -46.35 -21.90
C GLN A 289 41.70 -47.50 -22.24
N PRO A 290 41.89 -48.64 -21.49
CA PRO A 290 41.26 -49.15 -20.23
C PRO A 290 42.23 -49.85 -19.21
N ARG A 291 41.77 -50.19 -17.99
CA ARG A 291 41.95 -51.55 -17.37
C ARG A 291 41.35 -51.69 -15.96
N ALA A 292 40.77 -52.86 -15.74
CA ALA A 292 40.27 -53.40 -14.49
C ALA A 292 41.39 -53.82 -13.54
N THR A 293 41.12 -53.76 -12.22
CA THR A 293 41.57 -54.77 -11.24
C THR A 293 40.62 -54.80 -10.05
N GLU A 294 40.23 -56.03 -9.72
CA GLU A 294 39.50 -56.50 -8.55
C GLU A 294 40.27 -56.22 -7.25
N ASN A 295 39.57 -56.04 -6.13
CA ASN A 295 39.75 -56.90 -4.96
C ASN A 295 38.74 -56.62 -3.84
N GLU A 296 38.41 -57.71 -3.17
CA GLU A 296 37.31 -57.96 -2.26
C GLU A 296 37.55 -57.45 -0.81
N ALA A 297 36.42 -57.31 -0.12
CA ALA A 297 36.17 -57.63 1.29
C ALA A 297 37.01 -56.97 2.41
N ASN A 298 36.34 -56.20 3.28
CA ASN A 298 36.08 -56.73 4.63
C ASN A 298 34.91 -56.02 5.33
N GLU A 299 34.12 -56.83 6.04
CA GLU A 299 32.97 -56.46 6.86
C GLU A 299 33.39 -55.67 8.11
N ASP A 300 32.62 -54.66 8.52
CA ASP A 300 32.14 -54.62 9.91
C ASP A 300 30.89 -53.72 10.09
N ARG A 301 30.06 -54.07 11.07
CA ARG A 301 28.65 -53.70 11.22
C ARG A 301 28.38 -52.38 11.96
N SER A 302 27.15 -51.90 11.74
CA SER A 302 26.35 -50.89 12.48
C SER A 302 26.69 -49.44 12.12
N SER A 303 25.75 -48.58 11.71
CA SER A 303 24.44 -48.32 12.30
C SER A 303 23.50 -47.60 11.30
N THR A 304 22.24 -48.07 11.25
CA THR A 304 21.02 -47.37 10.81
C THR A 304 21.18 -45.94 10.27
N ASP A 305 21.13 -45.80 8.95
CA ASP A 305 20.85 -44.53 8.30
C ASP A 305 19.33 -44.32 8.33
N LEU A 306 18.90 -43.32 9.09
CA LEU A 306 17.49 -42.91 9.18
C LEU A 306 17.09 -42.34 7.82
N SER A 307 16.18 -43.05 7.14
CA SER A 307 15.43 -42.58 5.99
C SER A 307 14.86 -41.19 6.26
N THR A 308 15.43 -40.16 5.65
CA THR A 308 14.85 -38.82 5.66
C THR A 308 13.77 -38.78 4.58
N GLU A 309 12.60 -39.34 4.89
CA GLU A 309 11.43 -39.10 4.04
C GLU A 309 11.11 -37.60 4.04
N PRO A 310 10.80 -37.00 2.88
CA PRO A 310 10.42 -35.59 2.84
C PRO A 310 9.16 -35.39 3.68
N LYS A 311 9.28 -34.58 4.75
CA LYS A 311 8.13 -34.26 5.61
C LYS A 311 6.96 -33.77 4.76
N PRO A 312 5.74 -34.27 4.99
CA PRO A 312 4.58 -33.86 4.23
C PRO A 312 4.34 -32.35 4.39
N LYS A 313 3.88 -31.70 3.31
CA LYS A 313 3.49 -30.29 3.35
C LYS A 313 2.51 -30.06 4.50
N PRO A 314 2.55 -28.91 5.19
CA PRO A 314 1.66 -28.65 6.34
C PRO A 314 0.19 -28.65 5.92
N PRO A 315 -0.76 -28.76 6.86
CA PRO A 315 -2.17 -28.64 6.54
C PRO A 315 -2.53 -27.19 6.16
N ALA A 316 -3.60 -27.06 5.38
CA ALA A 316 -4.17 -25.78 5.00
C ALA A 316 -5.70 -25.82 5.07
N ALA A 317 -6.34 -24.66 5.12
CA ALA A 317 -7.78 -24.55 5.04
C ALA A 317 -8.22 -23.34 4.21
N ARG A 318 -9.21 -23.53 3.35
CA ARG A 318 -9.90 -22.43 2.68
C ARG A 318 -11.06 -21.97 3.55
N LEU A 319 -11.03 -20.70 3.96
CA LEU A 319 -12.04 -20.08 4.80
C LEU A 319 -12.83 -19.04 3.99
N ARG A 320 -14.13 -18.98 4.22
CA ARG A 320 -15.00 -17.89 3.76
C ARG A 320 -15.51 -17.10 4.94
N MET A 321 -15.44 -15.77 4.83
CA MET A 321 -15.87 -14.88 5.89
C MET A 321 -16.57 -13.64 5.36
N THR A 322 -17.57 -13.17 6.11
CA THR A 322 -18.21 -11.86 5.90
C THR A 322 -17.92 -10.98 7.10
N VAL A 323 -17.25 -9.85 6.89
CA VAL A 323 -16.71 -8.99 7.94
C VAL A 323 -17.08 -7.52 7.73
N THR A 324 -17.03 -6.74 8.81
CA THR A 324 -17.20 -5.28 8.77
C THR A 324 -15.90 -4.56 8.37
N SER A 325 -15.96 -3.23 8.29
CA SER A 325 -14.81 -2.39 7.96
C SER A 325 -13.69 -2.53 9.00
N GLY A 326 -12.44 -2.37 8.57
CA GLY A 326 -11.27 -2.44 9.45
C GLY A 326 -10.78 -3.84 9.81
N PHE A 327 -11.45 -4.91 9.35
CA PHE A 327 -10.99 -6.29 9.54
C PHE A 327 -9.79 -6.64 8.64
N TYR A 328 -8.75 -7.22 9.24
CA TYR A 328 -7.55 -7.71 8.59
C TYR A 328 -7.56 -9.24 8.52
N VAL A 329 -7.72 -9.79 7.32
CA VAL A 329 -7.72 -11.25 7.10
C VAL A 329 -6.37 -11.87 7.45
N ARG A 330 -5.27 -11.17 7.15
CA ARG A 330 -3.91 -11.56 7.56
C ARG A 330 -3.78 -11.76 9.07
N SER A 331 -4.32 -10.83 9.87
CA SER A 331 -4.33 -10.97 11.33
C SER A 331 -5.16 -12.18 11.77
N LEU A 332 -6.30 -12.46 11.14
CA LEU A 332 -7.08 -13.67 11.43
C LEU A 332 -6.26 -14.95 11.21
N CYS A 333 -5.56 -15.08 10.07
CA CYS A 333 -4.75 -16.26 9.78
C CYS A 333 -3.65 -16.47 10.83
N HIS A 334 -2.98 -15.39 11.23
CA HIS A 334 -1.97 -15.42 12.27
C HIS A 334 -2.54 -15.79 13.64
N ASP A 335 -3.61 -15.12 14.06
CA ASP A 335 -4.23 -15.31 15.39
C ASP A 335 -4.85 -16.70 15.51
N LEU A 336 -5.41 -17.24 14.42
CA LEU A 336 -5.88 -18.62 14.34
C LEU A 336 -4.72 -19.61 14.52
N GLY A 337 -3.59 -19.36 13.87
CA GLY A 337 -2.38 -20.15 14.04
C GLY A 337 -1.84 -20.13 15.48
N LEU A 338 -1.93 -18.98 16.17
CA LEU A 338 -1.60 -18.86 17.59
C LEU A 338 -2.57 -19.64 18.47
N ALA A 339 -3.87 -19.54 18.22
CA ALA A 339 -4.88 -20.27 18.97
C ALA A 339 -4.72 -21.80 18.86
N LEU A 340 -4.23 -22.26 17.72
CA LEU A 340 -3.94 -23.66 17.44
C LEU A 340 -2.53 -24.10 17.88
N ASN A 341 -1.69 -23.20 18.40
CA ASN A 341 -0.27 -23.46 18.70
C ASN A 341 0.52 -24.06 17.53
N SER A 342 0.18 -23.68 16.30
CA SER A 342 0.83 -24.18 15.07
C SER A 342 1.38 -23.05 14.19
N HIS A 343 1.13 -21.79 14.56
CA HIS A 343 1.29 -20.64 13.66
C HIS A 343 0.45 -20.77 12.39
N GLY A 344 0.30 -19.65 11.69
CA GLY A 344 -0.53 -19.57 10.51
C GLY A 344 -0.19 -18.34 9.69
N LEU A 345 -0.22 -18.50 8.37
CA LEU A 345 -0.03 -17.41 7.43
C LEU A 345 -1.11 -17.45 6.35
N MET A 346 -1.37 -16.30 5.74
CA MET A 346 -2.29 -16.17 4.63
C MET A 346 -1.59 -16.52 3.30
N SER A 347 -1.97 -17.62 2.67
CA SER A 347 -1.38 -18.05 1.39
C SER A 347 -2.07 -17.43 0.18
N SER A 348 -3.39 -17.21 0.26
CA SER A 348 -4.16 -16.57 -0.80
C SER A 348 -5.32 -15.77 -0.23
N LEU A 349 -5.77 -14.77 -0.98
CA LEU A 349 -6.89 -13.92 -0.58
C LEU A 349 -7.66 -13.44 -1.80
N ILE A 350 -8.98 -13.65 -1.78
CA ILE A 350 -9.91 -13.16 -2.80
C ILE A 350 -11.01 -12.37 -2.08
N ARG A 351 -11.21 -11.10 -2.44
CA ARG A 351 -12.39 -10.35 -2.00
C ARG A 351 -13.52 -10.61 -2.99
N THR A 352 -14.39 -11.55 -2.64
CA THR A 352 -15.51 -11.98 -3.51
C THR A 352 -16.67 -11.01 -3.53
N ARG A 353 -16.83 -10.18 -2.47
CA ARG A 353 -17.88 -9.14 -2.40
C ARG A 353 -17.43 -7.91 -1.62
N GLN A 354 -17.88 -6.74 -2.05
CA GLN A 354 -17.83 -5.50 -1.27
C GLN A 354 -19.11 -4.69 -1.47
N GLY A 355 -19.93 -4.56 -0.42
CA GLY A 355 -21.27 -3.97 -0.54
C GLY A 355 -22.12 -4.76 -1.54
N ASP A 356 -22.68 -4.07 -2.53
CA ASP A 356 -23.53 -4.65 -3.58
C ASP A 356 -22.71 -5.28 -4.73
N TYR A 357 -21.40 -5.07 -4.76
CA TYR A 357 -20.52 -5.54 -5.83
C TYR A 357 -19.96 -6.93 -5.52
N SER A 358 -20.09 -7.86 -6.47
CA SER A 358 -19.79 -9.28 -6.26
C SER A 358 -19.14 -9.91 -7.50
N LEU A 359 -18.21 -10.85 -7.30
CA LEU A 359 -17.65 -11.68 -8.38
C LEU A 359 -18.59 -12.82 -8.81
N ALA A 360 -19.75 -12.96 -8.16
CA ALA A 360 -20.70 -14.01 -8.49
C ALA A 360 -21.27 -13.79 -9.90
N SER A 361 -21.24 -14.83 -10.73
CA SER A 361 -21.71 -14.79 -12.13
C SER A 361 -23.18 -14.39 -12.29
N SER A 362 -23.97 -14.44 -11.22
CA SER A 362 -25.37 -14.03 -11.19
C SER A 362 -25.58 -12.54 -11.38
N ASN A 363 -24.56 -11.69 -11.15
CA ASN A 363 -24.67 -10.25 -11.35
C ASN A 363 -23.29 -9.66 -11.75
N PRO A 364 -23.02 -9.48 -13.05
CA PRO A 364 -21.72 -8.99 -13.53
C PRO A 364 -21.59 -7.47 -13.34
N ASN A 365 -21.64 -7.00 -12.09
CA ASN A 365 -21.46 -5.59 -11.74
C ASN A 365 -19.99 -5.24 -11.45
N VAL A 366 -19.07 -6.12 -11.84
CA VAL A 366 -17.62 -5.96 -11.68
C VAL A 366 -16.98 -6.08 -13.05
N LEU A 367 -16.19 -5.07 -13.43
CA LEU A 367 -15.37 -5.08 -14.63
C LEU A 367 -14.24 -6.09 -14.49
N GLU A 368 -14.03 -6.96 -15.47
CA GLU A 368 -12.87 -7.85 -15.45
C GLU A 368 -11.62 -7.12 -15.92
N TYR A 369 -10.48 -7.38 -15.29
CA TYR A 369 -9.22 -6.70 -15.68
C TYR A 369 -8.82 -7.01 -17.12
N ALA A 370 -9.11 -8.23 -17.60
CA ALA A 370 -8.88 -8.65 -18.98
C ALA A 370 -9.68 -7.83 -20.02
N ASP A 371 -10.81 -7.21 -19.62
CA ASP A 371 -11.57 -6.34 -20.53
C ASP A 371 -10.77 -5.08 -20.91
N LEU A 372 -9.88 -4.61 -20.03
CA LEU A 372 -9.00 -3.47 -20.31
C LEU A 372 -7.96 -3.82 -21.38
N GLU A 373 -7.47 -5.07 -21.38
CA GLU A 373 -6.51 -5.59 -22.34
C GLU A 373 -7.16 -5.86 -23.71
N ALA A 374 -8.44 -6.27 -23.72
CA ALA A 374 -9.22 -6.48 -24.93
C ALA A 374 -9.48 -5.18 -25.72
N GLY A 375 -9.40 -4.02 -25.06
CA GLY A 375 -9.44 -2.70 -25.68
C GLY A 375 -10.74 -1.92 -25.47
N PRO A 376 -10.77 -0.63 -25.90
CA PRO A 376 -11.86 0.32 -25.63
C PRO A 376 -13.26 -0.18 -25.98
N GLU A 377 -13.41 -0.85 -27.12
CA GLU A 377 -14.67 -1.40 -27.62
C GLU A 377 -15.35 -2.36 -26.61
N THR A 378 -14.57 -3.01 -25.74
CA THR A 378 -15.08 -3.99 -24.76
C THR A 378 -15.42 -3.33 -23.43
N TRP A 379 -14.50 -2.54 -22.87
CA TRP A 379 -14.66 -2.01 -21.51
C TRP A 379 -15.44 -0.70 -21.46
N GLU A 380 -15.40 0.14 -22.50
CA GLU A 380 -16.08 1.45 -22.49
C GLU A 380 -17.58 1.33 -22.28
N PRO A 381 -18.32 0.46 -23.02
CA PRO A 381 -19.76 0.33 -22.83
C PRO A 381 -20.12 -0.18 -21.44
N LYS A 382 -19.31 -1.09 -20.87
CA LYS A 382 -19.52 -1.63 -19.52
C LYS A 382 -19.34 -0.54 -18.46
N VAL A 383 -18.23 0.19 -18.52
CA VAL A 383 -17.94 1.28 -17.59
C VAL A 383 -18.98 2.38 -17.70
N GLN A 384 -19.37 2.76 -18.93
CA GLN A 384 -20.45 3.72 -19.14
C GLN A 384 -21.74 3.28 -18.46
N GLY A 385 -22.19 2.03 -18.69
CA GLY A 385 -23.39 1.49 -18.07
C GLY A 385 -23.34 1.51 -16.53
N PHE A 386 -22.20 1.13 -15.94
CA PHE A 386 -22.03 1.17 -14.49
C PHE A 386 -22.10 2.60 -13.93
N LEU A 387 -21.51 3.56 -14.62
CA LEU A 387 -21.53 4.96 -14.19
C LEU A 387 -22.92 5.58 -14.35
N GLU A 388 -23.61 5.31 -15.44
CA GLU A 388 -24.97 5.79 -15.69
C GLU A 388 -25.98 5.21 -14.69
N GLU A 389 -25.92 3.90 -14.42
CA GLU A 389 -26.74 3.25 -13.39
C GLU A 389 -26.51 3.88 -12.02
N PHE A 390 -25.24 4.16 -11.68
CA PHE A 390 -24.91 4.83 -10.43
C PHE A 390 -25.47 6.26 -10.37
N MET A 391 -25.35 7.02 -11.46
CA MET A 391 -25.90 8.38 -11.56
C MET A 391 -27.41 8.37 -11.41
N GLU A 392 -28.11 7.45 -12.06
CA GLU A 392 -29.57 7.29 -11.94
C GLU A 392 -29.97 6.97 -10.49
N LYS A 393 -29.28 6.02 -9.85
CA LYS A 393 -29.54 5.63 -8.46
C LYS A 393 -29.32 6.77 -7.46
N GLU A 394 -28.34 7.63 -7.68
CA GLU A 394 -28.07 8.80 -6.83
C GLU A 394 -28.83 10.07 -7.27
N GLY A 395 -29.59 10.02 -8.36
CA GLY A 395 -30.32 11.17 -8.92
C GLY A 395 -29.40 12.28 -9.45
N TRP A 396 -28.25 11.92 -10.02
CA TRP A 396 -27.29 12.88 -10.57
C TRP A 396 -27.63 13.21 -12.02
N GLU A 397 -27.86 14.49 -12.30
CA GLU A 397 -27.98 14.98 -13.66
C GLU A 397 -26.60 15.09 -14.31
N ALA A 398 -26.46 14.52 -15.51
CA ALA A 398 -25.22 14.62 -16.28
C ALA A 398 -24.99 16.06 -16.74
N GLU A 399 -23.80 16.59 -16.46
CA GLU A 399 -23.41 17.90 -16.95
C GLU A 399 -23.16 17.83 -18.46
N GLU A 400 -23.80 18.72 -19.21
CA GLU A 400 -23.58 18.86 -20.65
C GLU A 400 -22.42 19.82 -20.91
N VAL A 401 -21.43 19.37 -21.69
CA VAL A 401 -20.27 20.19 -22.04
C VAL A 401 -20.62 21.08 -23.23
N GLU A 402 -20.57 22.39 -23.02
CA GLU A 402 -20.79 23.42 -24.05
C GLU A 402 -19.89 23.19 -25.29
N ASP A 403 -20.34 23.58 -26.47
CA ASP A 403 -19.47 23.64 -27.64
C ASP A 403 -18.35 24.69 -27.46
N GLU A 404 -17.24 24.52 -28.18
CA GLU A 404 -16.05 25.35 -28.00
C GLU A 404 -16.30 26.84 -28.28
N GLU A 405 -17.16 27.15 -29.26
CA GLU A 405 -17.52 28.54 -29.60
C GLU A 405 -18.29 29.21 -28.47
N SER A 406 -19.32 28.52 -27.96
CA SER A 406 -20.13 28.99 -26.82
C SER A 406 -19.27 29.17 -25.58
N TRP A 407 -18.35 28.23 -25.30
CA TRP A 407 -17.45 28.33 -24.17
C TRP A 407 -16.49 29.53 -24.27
N GLN A 408 -15.91 29.77 -25.45
CA GLN A 408 -15.01 30.91 -25.66
C GLN A 408 -15.74 32.25 -25.54
N ALA A 409 -17.00 32.33 -26.00
CA ALA A 409 -17.85 33.51 -25.82
C ALA A 409 -18.13 33.78 -24.33
N ASN A 410 -18.63 32.77 -23.61
CA ASN A 410 -18.91 32.84 -22.16
C ASN A 410 -17.66 33.19 -21.35
N ARG A 411 -16.50 32.66 -21.74
CA ARG A 411 -15.23 32.97 -21.08
C ARG A 411 -14.83 34.43 -21.26
N LYS A 412 -14.90 34.97 -22.49
CA LYS A 412 -14.58 36.38 -22.77
C LYS A 412 -15.49 37.33 -22.00
N GLU A 413 -16.78 37.01 -21.93
CA GLU A 413 -17.76 37.75 -21.14
C GLU A 413 -17.37 37.77 -19.66
N ARG A 414 -17.13 36.60 -19.04
CA ARG A 414 -16.70 36.50 -17.63
C ARG A 414 -15.37 37.20 -17.33
N GLU A 415 -14.42 37.16 -18.28
CA GLU A 415 -13.15 37.90 -18.16
C GLU A 415 -13.39 39.42 -18.21
N SER A 416 -14.30 39.88 -19.07
CA SER A 416 -14.68 41.30 -19.15
C SER A 416 -15.38 41.79 -17.88
N GLU A 417 -16.31 41.02 -17.32
CA GLU A 417 -16.99 41.34 -16.05
C GLU A 417 -16.00 41.41 -14.88
N ARG A 418 -15.04 40.48 -14.82
CA ARG A 418 -13.98 40.51 -13.80
C ARG A 418 -13.11 41.77 -13.93
N GLN A 419 -12.70 42.11 -15.15
CA GLN A 419 -11.93 43.33 -15.41
C GLN A 419 -12.72 44.59 -15.05
N GLU A 420 -14.02 44.62 -15.34
CA GLU A 420 -14.90 45.73 -14.98
C GLU A 420 -15.08 45.84 -13.46
N GLY A 421 -15.32 44.73 -12.76
CA GLY A 421 -15.41 44.71 -11.31
C GLY A 421 -14.10 45.10 -10.60
N ASP A 422 -12.95 44.73 -11.16
CA ASP A 422 -11.64 45.18 -10.67
C ASP A 422 -11.40 46.67 -10.93
N ARG A 423 -11.81 47.19 -12.10
CA ARG A 423 -11.81 48.63 -12.38
C ARG A 423 -12.72 49.39 -11.43
N GLU A 424 -13.91 48.89 -11.15
CA GLU A 424 -14.87 49.52 -10.23
C GLU A 424 -14.36 49.51 -8.79
N ARG A 425 -13.75 48.39 -8.33
CA ARG A 425 -13.06 48.33 -7.02
C ARG A 425 -11.90 49.31 -6.93
N SER A 426 -11.08 49.42 -7.98
CA SER A 426 -10.00 50.39 -8.06
C SER A 426 -10.53 51.83 -8.04
N TYR A 427 -11.66 52.09 -8.70
CA TYR A 427 -12.31 53.41 -8.75
C TYR A 427 -12.91 53.79 -7.39
N LYS A 428 -13.59 52.85 -6.70
CA LYS A 428 -14.10 53.03 -5.33
C LYS A 428 -13.00 53.15 -4.27
N GLY A 429 -11.81 52.58 -4.51
CA GLY A 429 -10.61 52.74 -3.68
C GLY A 429 -9.87 54.08 -3.85
N GLY A 430 -10.26 54.89 -4.84
CA GLY A 430 -9.67 56.21 -5.13
C GLY A 430 -10.19 57.36 -4.25
N GLY A 431 -11.07 57.09 -3.28
CA GLY A 431 -11.53 58.07 -2.31
C GLY A 431 -10.47 58.38 -1.26
N LYS A 432 -9.78 59.53 -1.41
CA LYS A 432 -8.94 60.24 -0.42
C LYS A 432 -8.73 59.51 0.93
N ARG A 433 -7.60 58.82 1.08
CA ARG A 433 -6.91 58.78 2.39
C ARG A 433 -5.94 59.96 2.45
N GLU A 434 -6.44 61.12 2.88
CA GLU A 434 -5.57 62.17 3.43
C GLU A 434 -5.01 61.65 4.76
N GLY A 435 -3.82 61.07 4.71
CA GLY A 435 -3.11 60.54 5.87
C GLY A 435 -1.60 60.62 5.67
N LYS A 436 -1.06 61.84 5.83
CA LYS A 436 0.35 62.20 6.04
C LYS A 436 1.39 61.12 5.69
N TRP A 437 1.88 61.15 4.45
CA TRP A 437 3.27 60.75 4.18
C TRP A 437 4.19 61.88 4.63
N ARG A 438 4.81 61.73 5.80
CA ARG A 438 5.99 62.53 6.19
C ARG A 438 7.24 61.75 5.78
N GLY A 439 7.89 62.22 4.73
CA GLY A 439 9.26 61.83 4.40
C GLY A 439 10.28 62.49 5.32
N LYS A 440 11.27 61.71 5.75
CA LYS A 440 12.67 62.06 6.07
C LYS A 440 13.38 60.71 6.07
N GLY A 441 14.27 60.41 5.13
CA GLY A 441 15.56 61.05 4.91
C GLY A 441 16.62 60.03 5.33
N GLY A 442 17.43 59.56 4.38
CA GLY A 442 18.35 58.44 4.57
C GLY A 442 19.55 58.73 5.47
N GLY A 443 20.25 57.65 5.85
CA GLY A 443 21.53 57.66 6.57
C GLY A 443 21.77 56.32 7.26
N GLY A 444 22.82 55.60 6.87
CA GLY A 444 23.05 54.21 7.26
C GLY A 444 23.81 53.99 8.57
N HIS A 445 24.23 52.71 8.70
CA HIS A 445 25.13 52.09 9.68
C HIS A 445 24.59 51.72 11.07
N GLY A 446 24.56 50.40 11.31
CA GLY A 446 25.37 49.78 12.35
C GLY A 446 24.80 49.69 13.77
N GLY A 447 24.53 48.45 14.20
CA GLY A 447 24.81 48.01 15.57
C GLY A 447 23.62 47.68 16.47
N GLY A 448 23.60 46.43 16.96
CA GLY A 448 23.42 46.19 18.40
C GLY A 448 22.05 45.69 18.89
N ARG A 449 21.99 44.36 19.10
CA ARG A 449 21.42 43.62 20.26
C ARG A 449 20.04 44.04 20.81
N LYS A 450 19.15 43.05 20.99
CA LYS A 450 18.93 42.44 22.33
C LYS A 450 17.97 41.24 22.27
N PHE A 451 18.48 40.15 22.83
CA PHE A 451 17.76 39.00 23.39
C PHE A 451 16.70 39.45 24.42
N TYR A 452 15.60 38.71 24.50
CA TYR A 452 14.99 38.36 25.78
C TYR A 452 14.57 36.89 25.76
N SER A 453 15.22 36.11 26.63
CA SER A 453 14.78 34.79 27.04
C SER A 453 13.59 34.91 28.00
N LYS A 454 12.77 33.87 28.08
CA LYS A 454 11.96 33.60 29.27
C LYS A 454 12.05 32.11 29.56
N ASP A 455 12.68 31.83 30.69
CA ASP A 455 12.98 30.50 31.23
C ASP A 455 11.76 29.91 31.96
N MET A 456 11.79 28.59 32.09
CA MET A 456 10.92 27.71 32.86
C MET A 456 11.17 27.82 34.38
N SER A 457 10.17 27.41 35.15
CA SER A 457 10.21 26.62 36.40
C SER A 457 9.32 27.19 37.52
N GLY A 458 8.62 26.27 38.21
CA GLY A 458 7.91 26.55 39.47
C GLY A 458 6.55 25.83 39.58
N ARG A 459 6.57 24.56 39.98
CA ARG A 459 5.41 23.85 40.57
C ARG A 459 5.25 24.23 42.05
N ASP A 460 4.14 23.71 42.61
CA ASP A 460 3.77 23.52 44.03
C ASP A 460 2.77 24.57 44.54
N TYR A 461 1.71 24.26 45.30
CA TYR A 461 1.10 23.03 45.82
C TYR A 461 -0.34 23.39 46.32
N GLU A 462 -1.11 22.37 46.67
CA GLU A 462 -2.43 22.29 47.35
C GLU A 462 -2.98 23.51 48.14
N SER A 463 -4.31 23.68 48.13
CA SER A 463 -5.15 23.44 49.33
C SER A 463 -6.65 23.58 49.06
N ARG A 464 -7.41 22.74 49.77
CA ARG A 464 -8.87 22.60 49.84
C ARG A 464 -9.61 23.87 50.35
N GLU A 465 -10.94 23.77 50.20
CA GLU A 465 -12.01 24.16 51.14
C GLU A 465 -12.89 25.39 50.86
N ARG A 466 -14.18 25.05 50.61
CA ARG A 466 -15.43 25.49 51.25
C ARG A 466 -15.94 26.94 51.12
N ASP A 467 -17.24 26.96 50.82
CA ASP A 467 -18.30 27.89 51.24
C ASP A 467 -18.26 29.35 50.73
N ARG A 468 -19.12 29.65 49.76
CA ARG A 468 -20.46 30.24 50.00
C ARG A 468 -21.28 30.33 48.73
#